data_AF-A0A9E0E366-F1
#
_entry.id   AF-A0A9E0E366-F1
#
_cell.length_a   1.000
_cell.length_b   1.000
_cell.length_c   1.000
_cell.angle_alpha   90.00
_cell.angle_beta   90.00
_cell.angle_gamma   90.00
#
_symmetry.space_group_name_H-M   'P 1'
#
loop_
_entity.id
_entity.type
_entity.pdbx_description
1 polymer ?
#
loop_
_entity_poly.entity_id
_entity_poly.type
_entity_poly.pdbx_seq_one_letter_code
_entity_poly.pdbx_strand_id
1 'polypeptide(L)'
;MSTFDALLLILTAMLASELLLRLPVLDQAQGLRTIASKSVATITSNRISDHWKERVLPAYSARMARCSVLFFLLLCCAVAPVALAGLVAKGGMTHWMELLMQPAPIALLCGISIGYIVLRTKVLRG
;
A
#
# COMPACT_ATOMS: atom_id res chain seq x y z
N MET A 1 25.07 1.57 -12.53
CA MET A 1 24.25 0.44 -12.02
C MET A 1 25.02 -0.84 -12.26
N SER A 2 25.37 -1.58 -11.21
CA SER A 2 26.02 -2.88 -11.36
C SER A 2 25.00 -3.96 -11.73
N THR A 3 25.45 -5.10 -12.26
CA THR A 3 24.57 -6.25 -12.55
C THR A 3 23.86 -6.77 -11.29
N PHE A 4 24.52 -6.69 -10.14
CA PHE A 4 23.95 -7.04 -8.84
C PHE A 4 22.79 -6.10 -8.44
N ASP A 5 22.96 -4.79 -8.63
CA ASP A 5 21.91 -3.81 -8.33
C ASP A 5 20.67 -4.03 -9.21
N ALA A 6 20.88 -4.37 -10.48
CA ALA A 6 19.79 -4.67 -11.41
C ALA A 6 19.00 -5.92 -11.00
N LEU A 7 19.69 -6.99 -10.57
CA LEU A 7 19.04 -8.20 -10.07
C LEU A 7 18.25 -7.93 -8.77
N LEU A 8 18.80 -7.13 -7.86
CA LEU A 8 18.09 -6.70 -6.65
C LEU A 8 16.84 -5.89 -6.99
N LEU A 9 16.91 -4.95 -7.94
CA LEU A 9 15.76 -4.18 -8.40
C LEU A 9 14.67 -5.07 -9.01
N ILE A 10 15.05 -6.05 -9.84
CA ILE A 10 14.09 -6.99 -10.44
C ILE A 10 13.40 -7.81 -9.35
N LEU A 11 14.19 -8.41 -8.45
CA LEU A 11 13.68 -9.28 -7.40
C LEU A 11 12.75 -8.50 -6.45
N THR A 12 13.14 -7.30 -6.04
CA THR A 12 12.34 -6.45 -5.16
C THR A 12 11.08 -5.94 -5.83
N ALA A 13 11.14 -5.57 -7.11
CA ALA A 13 9.97 -5.17 -7.87
C ALA A 13 8.96 -6.31 -7.97
N MET A 14 9.40 -7.54 -8.24
CA MET A 14 8.52 -8.72 -8.26
C MET A 14 7.92 -9.01 -6.88
N LEU A 15 8.73 -8.98 -5.83
CA LEU A 15 8.29 -9.31 -4.46
C LEU A 15 7.30 -8.25 -3.93
N ALA A 16 7.59 -6.96 -4.15
CA ALA A 16 6.69 -5.86 -3.81
C ALA A 16 5.38 -5.95 -4.61
N SER A 17 5.45 -6.29 -5.89
CA SER A 17 4.25 -6.44 -6.74
C SER A 17 3.39 -7.64 -6.30
N GLU A 18 4.00 -8.78 -5.97
CA GLU A 18 3.29 -9.96 -5.45
C GLU A 18 2.61 -9.65 -4.10
N LEU A 19 3.32 -8.94 -3.22
CA LEU A 19 2.77 -8.52 -1.93
C LEU A 19 1.61 -7.55 -2.13
N LEU A 20 1.75 -6.57 -3.02
CA LEU A 20 0.69 -5.61 -3.33
C LEU A 20 -0.56 -6.29 -3.93
N LEU A 21 -0.38 -7.36 -4.72
CA LEU A 21 -1.50 -8.13 -5.27
C LEU A 21 -2.16 -9.06 -4.25
N ARG A 22 -1.42 -9.61 -3.29
CA ARG A 22 -1.94 -10.51 -2.26
C ARG A 22 -2.55 -9.79 -1.06
N LEU A 23 -2.09 -8.58 -0.76
CA LEU A 23 -2.61 -7.81 0.35
C LEU A 23 -4.00 -7.23 0.00
N PRO A 24 -4.97 -7.28 0.92
CA PRO A 24 -6.32 -6.74 0.72
C PRO A 24 -6.35 -5.20 0.86
N VAL A 25 -5.40 -4.49 0.25
CA VAL A 25 -5.29 -3.02 0.31
C VAL A 25 -6.56 -2.38 -0.25
N LEU A 26 -7.06 -2.91 -1.37
CA LEU A 26 -8.27 -2.41 -2.03
C LEU A 26 -9.52 -2.63 -1.18
N ASP A 27 -9.64 -3.80 -0.55
CA ASP A 27 -10.79 -4.12 0.31
C ASP A 27 -10.81 -3.24 1.57
N GLN A 28 -9.64 -2.97 2.16
CA GLN A 28 -9.53 -2.05 3.30
C GLN A 28 -9.87 -0.60 2.91
N ALA A 29 -9.44 -0.15 1.72
CA ALA A 29 -9.78 1.18 1.21
C ALA A 29 -11.29 1.33 0.98
N GLN A 30 -11.95 0.30 0.42
CA GLN A 30 -13.41 0.29 0.24
C GLN A 30 -14.16 0.23 1.58
N GLY A 31 -13.66 -0.55 2.54
CA GLY A 31 -14.19 -0.61 3.90
C GLY A 31 -14.15 0.75 4.60
N LEU A 32 -13.02 1.46 4.50
CA LEU A 32 -12.86 2.81 5.06
C LEU A 32 -13.84 3.81 4.42
N ARG A 33 -13.96 3.79 3.08
CA ARG A 33 -14.91 4.66 2.35
C ARG A 33 -16.36 4.41 2.78
N THR A 34 -16.73 3.15 2.97
CA THR A 34 -18.07 2.76 3.42
C THR A 34 -18.35 3.29 4.83
N ILE A 35 -17.41 3.11 5.76
CA ILE A 35 -17.55 3.61 7.14
C ILE A 35 -17.63 5.14 7.17
N ALA A 36 -16.79 5.82 6.36
CA ALA A 36 -16.82 7.28 6.23
C ALA A 36 -18.17 7.80 5.72
N SER A 37 -18.73 7.14 4.69
CA SER A 37 -20.04 7.54 4.17
C SER A 37 -21.17 7.36 5.20
N LYS A 38 -21.12 6.28 5.99
CA LYS A 38 -22.09 6.01 7.04
C LYS A 38 -21.98 7.00 8.20
N SER A 39 -20.77 7.39 8.59
CA SER A 39 -20.58 8.38 9.66
C SER A 39 -21.12 9.75 9.22
N VAL A 40 -20.82 10.19 8.01
CA VAL A 40 -21.36 11.44 7.44
C VAL A 40 -22.89 11.42 7.36
N ALA A 41 -23.48 10.32 6.89
CA ALA A 41 -24.93 10.16 6.84
C ALA A 41 -25.58 10.18 8.24
N THR A 42 -24.91 9.64 9.26
CA THR A 42 -25.39 9.65 10.66
C THR A 42 -25.34 11.06 11.26
N ILE A 43 -24.27 11.82 10.98
CA ILE A 43 -24.10 13.19 11.50
C ILE A 43 -25.09 14.16 10.86
N THR A 44 -25.30 14.05 9.54
CA THR A 44 -26.16 14.94 8.76
C THR A 44 -27.66 14.64 8.90
N SER A 45 -28.03 13.51 9.52
CA SER A 45 -29.43 13.13 9.69
C SER A 45 -30.10 13.90 10.82
N ASN A 46 -31.12 14.69 10.48
CA ASN A 46 -32.01 15.36 11.44
C ASN A 46 -32.98 14.39 12.15
N ARG A 47 -33.04 13.12 11.73
CA ARG A 47 -33.90 12.09 12.35
C ARG A 47 -33.27 11.41 13.57
N ILE A 48 -32.01 11.72 13.87
CA ILE A 48 -31.23 11.08 14.95
C ILE A 48 -31.03 12.12 16.05
N SER A 49 -31.41 11.76 17.28
CA SER A 49 -31.22 12.65 18.44
C SER A 49 -29.74 12.88 18.73
N ASP A 50 -29.39 14.07 19.19
CA ASP A 50 -27.98 14.43 19.44
C ASP A 50 -27.36 13.58 20.55
N HIS A 51 -28.14 13.17 21.55
CA HIS A 51 -27.68 12.21 22.58
C HIS A 51 -27.22 10.88 21.96
N TRP A 52 -27.88 10.42 20.90
CA TRP A 52 -27.47 9.20 20.21
C TRP A 52 -26.22 9.43 19.35
N LYS A 53 -26.09 10.61 18.73
CA LYS A 53 -24.88 11.00 17.97
C LYS A 53 -23.64 11.02 18.88
N GLU A 54 -23.73 11.61 20.07
CA GLU A 54 -22.61 11.67 21.03
C GLU A 54 -22.10 10.28 21.44
N ARG A 55 -22.99 9.28 21.56
CA ARG A 55 -22.60 7.91 21.92
C ARG A 55 -22.04 7.11 20.76
N VAL A 56 -22.52 7.36 19.54
CA VAL A 56 -22.17 6.57 18.34
C VAL A 56 -20.96 7.13 17.58
N LEU A 57 -20.71 8.44 17.68
CA LEU A 57 -19.54 9.10 17.08
C LEU A 57 -18.19 8.50 17.51
N PRO A 58 -17.93 8.23 18.81
CA PRO A 58 -16.70 7.57 19.25
C PRO A 58 -16.50 6.17 18.67
N ALA A 59 -17.59 5.41 18.45
CA ALA A 59 -17.52 4.08 17.86
C ALA A 59 -17.12 4.15 16.37
N TYR A 60 -17.65 5.13 15.63
CA TYR A 60 -17.25 5.36 14.24
C TYR A 60 -15.81 5.87 14.15
N SER A 61 -15.39 6.80 15.00
CA SER A 61 -14.01 7.31 14.99
C SER A 61 -13.00 6.21 15.33
N ALA A 62 -13.27 5.36 16.33
CA ALA A 62 -12.43 4.21 16.64
C ALA A 62 -12.35 3.21 15.47
N ARG A 63 -13.46 2.97 14.77
CA ARG A 63 -13.48 2.07 13.60
C ARG A 63 -12.71 2.66 12.42
N MET A 64 -12.86 3.96 12.16
CA MET A 64 -12.08 4.68 11.14
C MET A 64 -10.59 4.67 11.49
N ALA A 65 -10.23 4.94 12.74
CA ALA A 65 -8.84 4.89 13.20
C ALA A 65 -8.20 3.51 12.99
N ARG A 66 -8.91 2.42 13.35
CA ARG A 66 -8.44 1.05 13.10
C ARG A 66 -8.24 0.77 11.61
N CYS A 67 -9.19 1.16 10.76
CA CYS A 67 -9.05 1.01 9.31
C CYS A 67 -7.86 1.82 8.76
N SER A 68 -7.65 3.05 9.23
CA SER A 68 -6.50 3.86 8.83
C SER A 68 -5.16 3.25 9.28
N VAL A 69 -5.09 2.72 10.51
CA VAL A 69 -3.88 2.02 11.01
C VAL A 69 -3.60 0.76 10.21
N LEU A 70 -4.63 -0.04 9.92
CA LEU A 70 -4.47 -1.24 9.10
C LEU A 70 -4.01 -0.90 7.68
N PHE A 71 -4.60 0.13 7.07
CA PHE A 71 -4.17 0.61 5.76
C PHE A 71 -2.70 1.09 5.77
N PHE A 72 -2.31 1.84 6.79
CA PHE A 72 -0.92 2.27 6.99
C PHE A 72 0.03 1.07 7.15
N LEU A 73 -0.33 0.08 7.97
CA LEU A 73 0.47 -1.14 8.13
C LEU A 73 0.60 -1.92 6.82
N LEU A 74 -0.46 -2.01 6.03
CA LEU A 74 -0.42 -2.64 4.71
C LEU A 74 0.52 -1.89 3.74
N LEU A 75 0.52 -0.55 3.77
CA LEU A 75 1.49 0.25 3.01
C LEU A 75 2.93 0.02 3.48
N CYS A 76 3.17 -0.02 4.79
CA CYS A 76 4.48 -0.36 5.34
C CYS A 76 4.94 -1.74 4.89
N CYS A 77 4.05 -2.74 4.91
CA CYS A 77 4.34 -4.07 4.40
C CYS A 77 4.67 -4.03 2.90
N ALA A 78 3.92 -3.28 2.08
CA ALA A 78 4.17 -3.16 0.65
C ALA A 78 5.56 -2.56 0.33
N VAL A 79 6.04 -1.62 1.14
CA VAL A 79 7.35 -0.98 0.98
C VAL A 79 8.50 -1.78 1.62
N ALA A 80 8.19 -2.66 2.59
CA ALA A 80 9.20 -3.42 3.33
C ALA A 80 10.20 -4.19 2.44
N PRO A 81 9.82 -4.87 1.34
CA PRO A 81 10.77 -5.55 0.46
C PRO A 81 11.83 -4.61 -0.13
N VAL A 82 11.42 -3.39 -0.49
CA VAL A 82 12.31 -2.38 -1.07
C VAL A 82 13.27 -1.83 -0.01
N ALA A 83 12.78 -1.63 1.22
CA ALA A 83 13.61 -1.20 2.35
C ALA A 83 14.63 -2.28 2.74
N LEU A 84 14.21 -3.55 2.83
CA LEU A 84 15.08 -4.67 3.17
C LEU A 84 16.19 -4.89 2.13
N ALA A 85 15.89 -4.65 0.86
CA ALA A 85 16.91 -4.75 -0.20
C ALA A 85 18.03 -3.72 -0.07
N GLY A 86 17.72 -2.54 0.49
CA GLY A 86 18.74 -1.54 0.80
C GLY A 86 19.75 -1.99 1.85
N LEU A 87 19.39 -2.96 2.72
CA LEU A 87 20.31 -3.56 3.69
C LEU A 87 21.26 -4.59 3.07
N VAL A 88 20.87 -5.18 1.94
CA VAL A 88 21.64 -6.22 1.22
C VAL A 88 22.48 -5.61 0.08
N ALA A 89 22.19 -4.36 -0.32
CA ALA A 89 22.94 -3.65 -1.34
C ALA A 89 24.42 -3.49 -0.92
N LYS A 90 25.34 -3.81 -1.84
CA LYS A 90 26.80 -3.80 -1.57
C LYS A 90 27.34 -2.42 -1.17
N GLY A 91 26.71 -1.35 -1.65
CA GLY A 91 27.04 0.04 -1.28
C GLY A 91 26.29 0.56 -0.05
N GLY A 92 25.55 -0.31 0.65
CA GLY A 92 24.71 0.05 1.79
C GLY A 92 23.46 0.84 1.38
N MET A 93 22.79 1.40 2.39
CA MET A 93 21.50 2.08 2.23
C MET A 93 21.61 3.40 1.45
N THR A 94 22.73 4.13 1.58
CA THR A 94 22.95 5.40 0.88
C THR A 94 23.04 5.22 -0.63
N HIS A 95 23.82 4.25 -1.09
CA HIS A 95 23.93 3.88 -2.51
C HIS A 95 22.58 3.40 -3.07
N TRP A 96 21.83 2.64 -2.28
CA TRP A 96 20.50 2.18 -2.67
C TRP A 96 19.51 3.35 -2.85
N MET A 97 19.52 4.31 -1.93
CA MET A 97 18.68 5.51 -2.05
C MET A 97 19.08 6.37 -3.25
N GLU A 98 20.38 6.52 -3.51
CA GLU A 98 20.87 7.25 -4.67
C GLU A 98 20.42 6.59 -5.99
N LEU A 99 20.50 5.26 -6.08
CA LEU A 99 19.98 4.51 -7.21
C LEU A 99 18.47 4.73 -7.40
N LEU A 100 17.69 4.72 -6.31
CA LEU A 100 16.24 4.95 -6.38
C LEU A 100 15.86 6.39 -6.79
N MET A 101 16.77 7.36 -6.66
CA MET A 101 16.55 8.73 -7.14
C MET A 101 16.88 8.92 -8.63
N GLN A 102 17.56 7.95 -9.25
CA GLN A 102 17.91 8.03 -10.67
C GLN A 102 16.74 7.63 -11.57
N PRO A 103 16.53 8.32 -12.71
CA PRO A 103 15.37 8.06 -13.58
C PRO A 103 15.41 6.68 -14.23
N ALA A 104 16.60 6.13 -14.53
CA ALA A 104 16.73 4.83 -15.19
C ALA A 104 16.31 3.65 -14.30
N PRO A 105 16.80 3.52 -13.04
CA PRO A 105 16.31 2.51 -12.10
C PRO A 105 14.81 2.60 -11.82
N ILE A 106 14.26 3.82 -11.69
CA ILE A 106 12.82 4.02 -11.50
C ILE A 106 12.03 3.49 -12.70
N ALA A 107 12.43 3.86 -13.93
CA ALA A 107 11.76 3.41 -15.13
C ALA A 107 11.80 1.87 -15.28
N LEU A 108 12.93 1.26 -14.95
CA LEU A 108 13.09 -0.20 -14.95
C LEU A 108 12.19 -0.87 -13.90
N LEU A 109 12.18 -0.36 -12.67
CA LEU A 109 11.36 -0.87 -11.58
C LEU A 109 9.85 -0.75 -11.91
N CYS A 110 9.41 0.39 -12.43
CA CYS A 110 8.03 0.58 -12.90
C CYS A 110 7.68 -0.37 -14.04
N GLY A 111 8.55 -0.51 -15.05
CA GLY A 111 8.33 -1.39 -16.18
C GLY A 111 8.17 -2.85 -15.78
N ILE A 112 9.05 -3.35 -14.90
CA ILE A 112 8.98 -4.71 -14.36
C ILE A 112 7.73 -4.90 -13.50
N SER A 113 7.42 -3.97 -12.61
CA SER A 113 6.26 -4.07 -11.74
C SER A 113 4.95 -4.12 -12.55
N ILE A 114 4.79 -3.21 -13.51
CA ILE A 114 3.61 -3.20 -14.40
C ILE A 114 3.56 -4.48 -15.22
N GLY A 115 4.68 -4.88 -15.83
CA GLY A 115 4.75 -6.11 -16.63
C GLY A 115 4.36 -7.34 -15.82
N TYR A 116 4.89 -7.47 -14.61
CA TYR A 116 4.57 -8.57 -13.69
C TYR A 116 3.10 -8.57 -13.28
N ILE A 117 2.55 -7.41 -12.90
CA ILE A 117 1.14 -7.27 -12.51
C ILE A 117 0.21 -7.63 -13.68
N VAL A 118 0.50 -7.15 -14.89
CA VAL A 118 -0.30 -7.45 -16.09
C VAL A 118 -0.22 -8.93 -16.44
N LEU A 119 0.97 -9.52 -16.40
CA LEU A 119 1.15 -10.96 -16.65
C LEU A 119 0.34 -11.78 -15.63
N ARG A 120 0.47 -11.46 -14.34
CA ARG A 120 -0.20 -12.18 -13.25
C ARG A 120 -1.72 -12.05 -13.31
N THR A 121 -2.23 -10.85 -13.59
CA THR A 121 -3.68 -10.61 -13.70
C THR A 121 -4.30 -11.27 -14.93
N LYS A 122 -3.55 -11.38 -16.04
CA LYS A 122 -3.98 -12.16 -17.21
C LYS A 122 -3.98 -13.67 -16.94
N VAL A 123 -2.94 -14.19 -16.28
CA VAL A 123 -2.81 -15.62 -15.93
C VAL A 123 -3.83 -16.07 -14.87
N LEU A 124 -4.25 -15.19 -13.96
CA LEU A 124 -5.28 -15.50 -12.94
C LEU A 124 -6.73 -15.34 -13.43
N ARG A 125 -6.96 -14.67 -14.57
CA ARG A 125 -8.29 -14.44 -15.15
C ARG A 125 -8.58 -15.27 -16.40
N GLY A 126 -7.58 -15.93 -16.99
CA GLY A 126 -7.74 -16.92 -18.06
C GLY A 126 -7.83 -18.31 -17.48
#